data_AF-A0A7Y4WNY5-F1
#
_entry.id   AF-A0A7Y4WNY5-F1
#
_cell.length_a   1.000
_cell.length_b   1.000
_cell.length_c   1.000
_cell.angle_alpha   90.00
_cell.angle_beta   90.00
_cell.angle_gamma   90.00
#
_symmetry.space_group_name_H-M   'P 1'
#
loop_
_entity.id
_entity.type
_entity.pdbx_description
1 polymer ?
#
loop_
_entity_poly.entity_id
_entity_poly.type
_entity_poly.pdbx_seq_one_letter_code
_entity_poly.pdbx_strand_id
1 'polypeptide(L)'
;MTLDVRARIQRYIRIAVGSDINDEDDIFELGLVDSLFALELVTFVESEFGVVAEKEDLDICNFCSIAALVAFVEARCQNDEDAGRTWTSD
;
A
#
# COMPACT_ATOMS: atom_id res chain seq x y z
N MET A 1 5.51 -20.32 2.89
CA MET A 1 5.74 -19.20 3.83
C MET A 1 4.83 -18.10 3.36
N THR A 2 3.63 -18.00 3.92
CA THR A 2 2.63 -16.98 3.58
C THR A 2 3.21 -15.62 3.94
N LEU A 3 3.47 -14.78 2.94
CA LEU A 3 3.90 -13.41 3.17
C LEU A 3 2.75 -12.65 3.82
N ASP A 4 2.93 -12.25 5.06
CA ASP A 4 1.96 -11.45 5.79
C ASP A 4 2.12 -9.99 5.33
N VAL A 5 1.24 -9.54 4.42
CA VAL A 5 1.25 -8.21 3.80
C VAL A 5 1.36 -7.12 4.88
N ARG A 6 0.58 -7.26 5.94
CA ARG A 6 0.58 -6.38 7.11
C ARG A 6 1.95 -6.29 7.75
N ALA A 7 2.57 -7.42 8.08
CA ALA A 7 3.88 -7.41 8.74
C ALA A 7 4.96 -6.68 7.93
N ARG A 8 4.91 -6.74 6.59
CA ARG A 8 5.88 -6.03 5.72
C ARG A 8 5.66 -4.53 5.73
N ILE A 9 4.42 -4.08 5.53
CA ILE A 9 4.06 -2.65 5.53
C ILE A 9 4.34 -2.05 6.91
N GLN A 10 3.89 -2.72 7.98
CA GLN A 10 4.11 -2.28 9.35
C GLN A 10 5.61 -2.11 9.66
N ARG A 11 6.44 -3.07 9.24
CA ARG A 11 7.89 -2.98 9.42
C ARG A 11 8.49 -1.81 8.63
N TYR A 12 8.10 -1.63 7.37
CA TYR A 12 8.60 -0.55 6.53
C TYR A 12 8.27 0.82 7.15
N ILE A 13 7.00 1.05 7.53
CA ILE A 13 6.57 2.33 8.10
C ILE A 13 7.29 2.60 9.42
N ARG A 14 7.35 1.63 10.34
CA ARG A 14 8.03 1.81 11.64
C ARG A 14 9.51 2.15 11.49
N ILE A 15 10.19 1.58 10.49
CA ILE A 15 11.58 1.91 10.18
C ILE A 15 11.69 3.31 9.60
N ALA A 16 10.78 3.70 8.69
CA ALA A 16 10.78 5.00 8.05
C ALA A 16 10.50 6.15 9.05
N VAL A 17 9.49 5.99 9.91
CA VAL A 17 9.09 7.00 10.90
C VAL A 17 9.91 6.95 12.19
N GLY A 18 10.67 5.87 12.42
CA GLY A 18 11.48 5.67 13.62
C GLY A 18 10.68 5.63 14.93
N SER A 19 9.37 5.39 14.86
CA SER A 19 8.43 5.46 15.99
C SER A 19 7.46 4.28 15.98
N ASP A 20 6.97 3.91 17.17
CA ASP A 20 5.92 2.92 17.31
C ASP A 20 4.56 3.59 17.08
N ILE A 21 3.90 3.24 15.99
CA ILE A 21 2.57 3.75 15.62
C ILE A 21 1.57 2.61 15.51
N ASN A 22 0.29 2.89 15.76
CA ASN A 22 -0.79 1.94 15.54
C ASN A 22 -1.14 1.83 14.06
N ASP A 23 -1.86 0.77 13.72
CA ASP A 23 -2.21 0.51 12.32
C ASP A 23 -3.22 1.54 11.77
N GLU A 24 -3.99 2.19 12.65
CA GLU A 24 -5.00 3.19 12.32
C GLU A 24 -4.48 4.64 12.46
N ASP A 25 -3.23 4.82 12.90
CA ASP A 25 -2.66 6.15 13.08
C ASP A 25 -2.32 6.78 11.72
N ASP A 26 -2.76 8.03 11.53
CA ASP A 26 -2.44 8.79 10.33
C ASP A 26 -1.03 9.39 10.42
N ILE A 27 -0.09 8.81 9.67
CA ILE A 27 1.32 9.23 9.70
C ILE A 27 1.56 10.61 9.09
N PHE A 28 0.66 11.11 8.24
CA PHE A 28 0.73 12.44 7.66
C PHE A 28 0.21 13.48 8.64
N GLU A 29 -0.93 13.23 9.29
CA GLU A 29 -1.45 14.13 10.33
C GLU A 29 -0.52 14.21 11.55
N LEU A 30 0.14 13.11 11.89
CA LEU A 30 1.16 13.09 12.94
C LEU A 30 2.46 13.83 12.54
N GLY A 31 2.60 14.23 11.28
CA GLY A 31 3.79 14.89 10.76
C GLY A 31 5.04 14.01 10.78
N LEU A 32 4.86 12.68 10.77
CA LEU A 32 5.95 11.70 10.75
C LEU A 32 6.53 11.54 9.34
N VAL A 33 5.71 11.81 8.32
CA VAL A 33 6.06 11.72 6.91
C VAL A 33 5.50 12.91 6.14
N ASP A 34 6.04 13.14 4.96
CA ASP A 34 5.62 14.21 4.06
C ASP A 34 5.11 13.66 2.72
N SER A 35 4.67 14.55 1.83
CA SER A 35 4.09 14.16 0.54
C SER A 35 5.05 13.45 -0.40
N LEU A 36 6.38 13.59 -0.24
CA LEU A 36 7.35 12.82 -1.01
C LEU A 36 7.33 11.35 -0.60
N PHE A 37 7.19 11.09 0.70
CA PHE A 37 7.10 9.73 1.23
C PHE A 37 5.86 8.99 0.70
N ALA A 38 4.76 9.69 0.40
CA ALA A 38 3.59 9.09 -0.25
C ALA A 38 3.94 8.43 -1.59
N LEU A 39 4.79 9.07 -2.41
CA LEU A 39 5.25 8.51 -3.68
C LEU A 39 6.18 7.30 -3.48
N GLU A 40 7.01 7.34 -2.43
CA GLU A 40 7.85 6.20 -2.05
C GLU A 40 7.01 5.01 -1.58
N LEU A 41 5.94 5.25 -0.83
CA LEU A 41 4.98 4.22 -0.41
C LEU A 41 4.31 3.54 -1.59
N VAL A 42 3.85 4.32 -2.58
CA VAL A 42 3.27 3.79 -3.83
C VAL A 42 4.29 2.90 -4.52
N THR A 43 5.51 3.41 -4.75
CA THR A 43 6.57 2.65 -5.41
C THR A 43 6.93 1.38 -4.64
N PHE A 44 6.94 1.46 -3.30
CA PHE A 44 7.18 0.32 -2.42
C PHE A 44 6.10 -0.74 -2.60
N VAL A 45 4.81 -0.39 -2.51
CA VAL A 45 3.75 -1.40 -2.64
C VAL A 45 3.73 -2.03 -4.02
N GLU A 46 3.93 -1.24 -5.08
CA GLU A 46 3.99 -1.75 -6.45
C GLU A 46 5.16 -2.72 -6.65
N SER A 47 6.36 -2.35 -6.19
CA SER A 47 7.55 -3.19 -6.33
C SER A 47 7.54 -4.41 -5.41
N GLU A 48 6.96 -4.31 -4.22
CA GLU A 48 7.07 -5.31 -3.16
C GLU A 48 5.97 -6.38 -3.25
N PHE A 49 4.79 -5.99 -3.76
CA PHE A 49 3.62 -6.85 -3.89
C PHE A 49 3.19 -7.08 -5.34
N GLY A 50 3.76 -6.34 -6.31
CA GLY A 50 3.40 -6.47 -7.72
C GLY A 50 2.04 -5.87 -8.06
N VAL A 51 1.49 -5.02 -7.19
CA VAL A 51 0.22 -4.33 -7.42
C VAL A 51 0.46 -3.09 -8.30
N VAL A 52 -0.58 -2.57 -8.93
CA VAL A 52 -0.53 -1.29 -9.66
C VAL A 52 -1.47 -0.32 -8.97
N ALA A 53 -0.98 0.86 -8.59
CA ALA A 53 -1.83 1.92 -8.05
C ALA A 53 -2.35 2.79 -9.20
N GLU A 54 -3.67 2.84 -9.38
CA GLU A 54 -4.25 3.71 -10.40
C GLU A 54 -4.39 5.13 -9.85
N LYS A 55 -4.57 6.10 -10.74
CA LYS A 55 -4.64 7.51 -10.38
C LYS A 55 -5.73 7.82 -9.34
N GLU A 56 -6.80 7.04 -9.34
CA GLU A 56 -7.91 7.15 -8.39
C GLU A 56 -7.56 6.56 -7.01
N ASP A 57 -6.63 5.61 -6.95
CA ASP A 57 -6.14 5.05 -5.69
C ASP A 57 -5.09 5.91 -5.02
N LEU A 58 -4.39 6.78 -5.78
CA LEU A 58 -3.34 7.71 -5.30
C LEU A 58 -3.85 8.78 -4.30
N ASP A 59 -5.05 8.60 -3.75
CA ASP A 59 -5.57 9.42 -2.67
C ASP A 59 -4.80 9.15 -1.38
N ILE A 60 -4.38 10.22 -0.69
CA ILE A 60 -3.64 10.13 0.58
C ILE A 60 -4.42 9.30 1.61
N CYS A 61 -5.75 9.30 1.58
CA CYS A 61 -6.57 8.50 2.49
C CYS A 61 -6.28 6.99 2.39
N ASN A 62 -5.77 6.51 1.25
CA ASN A 62 -5.41 5.11 1.03
C ASN A 62 -3.99 4.79 1.51
N PHE A 63 -3.14 5.79 1.76
CA PHE A 63 -1.74 5.64 2.17
C PHE A 63 -1.44 6.24 3.55
N CYS A 64 -2.44 6.83 4.20
CA CYS A 64 -2.23 7.58 5.43
C CYS A 64 -2.00 6.71 6.67
N SER A 65 -2.39 5.43 6.62
CA SER A 65 -2.23 4.50 7.73
C SER A 65 -1.80 3.12 7.24
N ILE A 66 -1.25 2.30 8.13
CA ILE A 66 -0.86 0.93 7.82
C ILE A 66 -2.10 0.12 7.43
N ALA A 67 -3.23 0.31 8.12
CA ALA A 67 -4.49 -0.36 7.81
C ALA A 67 -4.97 -0.03 6.40
N ALA A 68 -4.91 1.23 5.97
CA ALA A 68 -5.29 1.65 4.62
C ALA A 68 -4.41 1.01 3.54
N LEU A 69 -3.08 1.02 3.74
CA LEU A 69 -2.12 0.36 2.86
C LEU A 69 -2.36 -1.14 2.75
N VAL A 70 -2.61 -1.80 3.88
CA VAL A 70 -2.90 -3.24 3.92
C VAL A 70 -4.18 -3.54 3.16
N ALA A 71 -5.25 -2.80 3.42
CA ALA A 71 -6.52 -2.96 2.72
C ALA A 71 -6.37 -2.73 1.21
N PHE A 72 -5.57 -1.75 0.81
CA PHE A 72 -5.26 -1.48 -0.60
C PHE A 72 -4.56 -2.67 -1.26
N VAL A 73 -3.48 -3.19 -0.66
CA VAL A 73 -2.73 -4.33 -1.22
C VAL A 73 -3.57 -5.61 -1.22
N GLU A 74 -4.33 -5.88 -0.14
CA GLU A 74 -5.22 -7.04 -0.06
C GLU A 74 -6.31 -7.00 -1.14
N ALA A 75 -6.92 -5.83 -1.37
CA ALA A 75 -7.92 -5.65 -2.42
C ALA A 75 -7.35 -5.93 -3.82
N ARG A 76 -6.09 -5.52 -4.08
CA ARG A 76 -5.43 -5.72 -5.38
C ARG A 76 -4.94 -7.16 -5.58
N CYS A 77 -4.36 -7.79 -4.56
CA CYS A 77 -3.95 -9.19 -4.63
C CYS A 77 -5.14 -10.15 -4.88
N GLN A 78 -6.36 -9.78 -4.50
CA GLN A 78 -7.56 -10.57 -4.81
C GLN A 78 -8.07 -10.35 -6.24
N ASN A 79 -7.73 -9.23 -6.87
CA ASN A 79 -8.28 -8.79 -8.16
C ASN A 79 -7.46 -9.28 -9.38
N ASP A 80 -6.19 -9.65 -9.16
CA ASP A 80 -5.31 -10.23 -10.20
C ASP A 80 -5.78 -11.62 -10.70
N GLU A 81 -6.65 -12.32 -9.96
CA GLU A 81 -7.24 -13.59 -10.44
C GLU A 81 -8.29 -13.39 -11.56
N ASP A 82 -8.82 -12.18 -11.79
CA ASP A 82 -9.88 -11.93 -12.80
C ASP A 82 -9.40 -11.18 -14.06
N ALA A 83 -8.20 -10.60 -14.06
CA ALA A 83 -7.67 -9.79 -15.18
C ALA A 83 -7.13 -10.61 -16.38
N GLY A 84 -7.27 -11.94 -16.37
CA GLY A 84 -6.88 -12.84 -17.46
C GLY A 84 -7.88 -12.97 -18.62
N ARG A 85 -8.97 -12.18 -18.63
CA ARG A 85 -10.07 -12.35 -19.59
C ARG A 85 -10.34 -11.09 -20.42
N THR A 86 -9.32 -10.57 -21.11
CA THR A 86 -9.55 -9.59 -22.19
C THR A 86 -9.06 -10.09 -23.54
N TRP A 87 -10.02 -10.66 -24.29
CA TRP A 87 -10.19 -10.67 -25.74
C TRP A 87 -9.06 -11.26 -26.63
N THR A 88 -9.10 -12.57 -26.86
CA THR A 88 -8.95 -13.05 -28.24
C THR A 88 -10.25 -12.72 -28.97
N SER A 89 -10.21 -11.71 -29.84
CA SER A 89 -11.13 -11.60 -30.96
C SER A 89 -10.33 -11.70 -32.24
N ASP A 90 -10.80 -12.66 -33.03
CA ASP A 90 -10.42 -13.12 -34.37
C ASP A 90 -9.80 -12.06 -35.30
#